data_AF-A0A0L0TEP1-F1
#
_entry.id   AF-A0A0L0TEP1-F1
#
_cell.length_a   1.000
_cell.length_b   1.000
_cell.length_c   1.000
_cell.angle_alpha   90.00
_cell.angle_beta   90.00
_cell.angle_gamma   90.00
#
_symmetry.space_group_name_H-M   'P 1'
#
loop_
_entity.id
_entity.type
_entity.pdbx_description
1 polymer ?
#
loop_
_entity_poly.entity_id
_entity_poly.type
_entity_poly.pdbx_seq_one_letter_code
_entity_poly.pdbx_strand_id
1 'polypeptide(L)'
;MQPNVPTASIAAQCLQGRIATGKEPVPILAVFDSVNQTGTAVLVDLVARSLARQRPVVVFCLEYSAATWRSMLSRTVGGSAAASPQLALADLFTSLPANADAPYFDTRILPALQRHAKSEEPILVAIDAVDALVQLAPSSTTVSNGAWLTRHLRRIYAACPSGSTLAFGVGADTFPAPQLSHVATHVIDVPTAVRHLATVTVDVENAALAEQERTVVRNVAAHDLRLDLGANDPDRLVCRVTCRKTRAGKYVAERNLAEWRGGRLHVQPFVDADPVEPEVPAPARAADGEGEVVRAVPKTSKAPAPAPTPALAAADPAANLPFNLRLTDRQREARERVVLPYMAVQHEPQPVAAATAAPAASSASGGATIFYEYDVDDDFDDDDPDADLEI
;
A
#
# COMPACT_ATOMS: atom_id res chain seq x y z
N MET A 1 28.36 18.33 -17.81
CA MET A 1 26.92 18.64 -17.67
C MET A 1 26.37 17.71 -16.61
N GLN A 2 26.02 18.22 -15.43
CA GLN A 2 25.29 17.42 -14.43
C GLN A 2 23.86 17.21 -14.94
N PRO A 3 23.30 15.99 -14.87
CA PRO A 3 21.92 15.77 -15.27
C PRO A 3 21.01 16.62 -14.39
N ASN A 4 20.07 17.33 -15.03
CA ASN A 4 18.99 18.04 -14.33
C ASN A 4 18.20 17.01 -13.51
N VAL A 5 18.46 16.95 -12.20
CA VAL A 5 17.62 16.18 -11.28
C VAL A 5 16.24 16.84 -11.32
N PRO A 6 15.18 16.13 -11.73
CA PRO A 6 13.84 16.71 -11.75
C PRO A 6 13.50 17.23 -10.36
N THR A 7 12.64 18.25 -10.27
CA THR A 7 12.24 18.91 -9.02
C THR A 7 11.62 17.98 -7.95
N ALA A 8 11.44 16.69 -8.29
CA ALA A 8 11.38 15.58 -7.37
C ALA A 8 12.79 15.24 -6.81
N SER A 9 13.14 15.56 -5.56
CA SER A 9 12.29 16.06 -4.50
C SER A 9 13.11 16.69 -3.38
N ILE A 10 13.24 18.02 -3.42
CA ILE A 10 13.65 18.80 -2.23
C ILE A 10 12.70 18.49 -1.07
N ALA A 11 11.43 18.17 -1.35
CA ALA A 11 10.45 17.78 -0.34
C ALA A 11 10.77 16.44 0.33
N ALA A 12 11.28 15.43 -0.38
CA ALA A 12 11.70 14.12 0.14
C ALA A 12 12.92 14.25 1.04
N GLN A 13 13.93 14.98 0.58
CA GLN A 13 15.15 15.23 1.34
C GLN A 13 14.83 16.10 2.56
N CYS A 14 13.96 17.12 2.41
CA CYS A 14 13.43 17.87 3.55
C CYS A 14 12.62 16.99 4.48
N LEU A 15 11.88 16.00 3.99
CA LEU A 15 11.03 15.14 4.80
C LEU A 15 11.87 14.12 5.59
N GLN A 16 12.87 13.50 4.96
CA GLN A 16 13.89 12.70 5.66
C GLN A 16 14.60 13.57 6.69
N GLY A 17 15.00 14.79 6.30
CA GLY A 17 15.46 15.81 7.21
C GLY A 17 14.46 16.00 8.34
N ARG A 18 13.19 16.27 8.11
CA ARG A 18 12.21 16.62 9.13
C ARG A 18 11.88 15.46 10.08
N ILE A 19 11.65 14.26 9.53
CA ILE A 19 11.37 13.04 10.30
C ILE A 19 12.63 12.63 11.07
N ALA A 20 13.77 12.47 10.37
CA ALA A 20 15.00 12.00 10.99
C ALA A 20 15.65 13.06 11.88
N THR A 21 15.49 14.36 11.59
CA THR A 21 16.00 15.50 12.41
C THR A 21 15.04 15.95 13.51
N GLY A 22 13.79 15.51 13.49
CA GLY A 22 12.78 15.96 14.46
C GLY A 22 12.57 17.48 14.47
N LYS A 23 13.06 18.21 13.46
CA LYS A 23 12.97 19.68 13.38
C LYS A 23 11.54 20.17 13.14
N GLU A 24 10.71 19.33 12.54
CA GLU A 24 9.29 19.63 12.39
C GLU A 24 8.48 18.59 13.14
N PRO A 25 7.54 19.01 13.99
CA PRO A 25 6.71 18.07 14.71
C PRO A 25 5.88 17.27 13.71
N VAL A 26 6.21 15.99 13.59
CA VAL A 26 5.30 15.01 13.01
C VAL A 26 4.40 14.58 14.15
N PRO A 27 3.10 14.95 14.15
CA PRO A 27 2.25 14.67 15.29
C PRO A 27 2.03 13.16 15.44
N ILE A 28 1.71 12.46 14.34
CA ILE A 28 1.45 11.02 14.35
C ILE A 28 2.16 10.34 13.18
N LEU A 29 3.04 9.39 13.50
CA LEU A 29 3.82 8.57 12.58
C LEU A 29 3.45 7.09 12.78
N ALA A 30 3.05 6.40 11.72
CA ALA A 30 2.78 4.96 11.73
C ALA A 30 3.81 4.22 10.87
N VAL A 31 4.44 3.19 11.42
CA VAL A 31 5.34 2.28 10.71
C VAL A 31 4.56 1.00 10.43
N PHE A 32 4.19 0.78 9.18
CA PHE A 32 3.55 -0.45 8.73
C PHE A 32 4.63 -1.45 8.36
N ASP A 33 4.54 -2.66 8.88
CA ASP A 33 5.50 -3.72 8.63
C ASP A 33 4.80 -5.06 8.40
N SER A 34 5.59 -6.11 8.19
CA SER A 34 5.10 -7.46 7.91
C SER A 34 5.99 -8.51 8.57
N VAL A 35 5.54 -9.76 8.60
CA VAL A 35 6.33 -10.92 9.02
C VAL A 35 7.58 -11.11 8.16
N ASN A 36 7.57 -10.62 6.92
CA ASN A 36 8.71 -10.67 6.01
C ASN A 36 9.76 -9.60 6.31
N GLN A 37 9.36 -8.48 6.94
CA GLN A 37 10.24 -7.40 7.35
C GLN A 37 9.60 -6.55 8.44
N THR A 38 10.17 -6.56 9.64
CA THR A 38 9.66 -5.78 10.75
C THR A 38 10.12 -4.32 10.68
N GLY A 39 9.30 -3.42 11.20
CA GLY A 39 9.52 -1.98 11.32
C GLY A 39 10.28 -1.59 12.58
N THR A 40 10.66 -2.57 13.41
CA THR A 40 11.37 -2.35 14.68
C THR A 40 12.66 -1.57 14.49
N ALA A 41 13.43 -1.86 13.44
CA ALA A 41 14.68 -1.14 13.14
C ALA A 41 14.45 0.36 12.89
N VAL A 42 13.35 0.71 12.21
CA VAL A 42 12.95 2.09 11.94
C VAL A 42 12.57 2.80 13.24
N LEU A 43 11.78 2.15 14.10
CA LEU A 43 11.39 2.71 15.41
C LEU A 43 12.61 2.89 16.34
N VAL A 44 13.51 1.91 16.39
CA VAL A 44 14.74 1.95 17.21
C VAL A 44 15.62 3.12 16.80
N ASP A 45 15.82 3.37 15.50
CA ASP A 45 16.59 4.53 15.05
C ASP A 45 15.87 5.87 15.33
N LEU A 46 14.54 5.92 15.21
CA LEU A 46 13.78 7.13 15.56
C LEU A 46 13.99 7.49 17.04
N VAL A 47 13.95 6.50 17.92
CA VAL A 47 14.24 6.63 19.36
C VAL A 47 15.69 7.06 19.56
N ALA A 48 16.65 6.37 18.93
CA ALA A 48 18.07 6.68 18.99
C ALA A 48 18.38 8.14 18.64
N ARG A 49 17.83 8.64 17.52
CA ARG A 49 18.05 10.01 17.05
C ARG A 49 17.41 11.04 17.97
N SER A 50 16.27 10.70 18.58
CA SER A 50 15.62 11.58 19.55
C SER A 50 16.46 11.70 20.82
N LEU A 51 17.00 10.59 21.32
CA LEU A 51 17.92 10.60 22.47
C LEU A 51 19.21 11.35 22.17
N ALA A 52 19.78 11.20 20.96
CA ALA A 52 20.97 11.94 20.54
C ALA A 52 20.76 13.47 20.54
N ARG A 53 19.51 13.93 20.48
CA ARG A 53 19.13 15.36 20.56
C ARG A 53 18.79 15.83 21.95
N GLN A 54 18.99 14.99 22.95
CA GLN A 54 18.52 15.26 24.29
C GLN A 54 16.99 15.48 24.35
N ARG A 55 16.20 14.83 23.48
CA ARG A 55 14.73 14.85 23.54
C ARG A 55 14.24 13.71 24.44
N PRO A 56 13.35 13.96 25.41
CA PRO A 56 12.74 12.90 26.22
C PRO A 56 12.00 11.88 25.35
N VAL A 57 12.21 10.60 25.62
CA VAL A 57 11.57 9.50 24.89
C VAL A 57 10.87 8.55 25.85
N VAL A 58 9.62 8.22 25.54
CA VAL A 58 8.85 7.18 26.22
C VAL A 58 8.58 6.06 25.22
N VAL A 59 9.00 4.84 25.52
CA VAL A 59 8.70 3.67 24.70
C VAL A 59 7.77 2.74 25.47
N PHE A 60 6.60 2.49 24.90
CA PHE A 60 5.67 1.45 25.34
C PHE A 60 6.06 0.13 24.68
N CYS A 61 6.50 -0.79 25.52
CA CYS A 61 7.03 -2.10 25.17
C CYS A 61 5.88 -3.11 25.27
N LEU A 62 5.11 -3.33 24.20
CA LEU A 62 3.97 -4.25 24.14
C LEU A 62 4.34 -5.59 23.50
N GLU A 63 5.29 -5.60 22.57
CA GLU A 63 5.76 -6.82 21.89
C GLU A 63 7.14 -7.24 22.41
N TYR A 64 8.04 -6.29 22.62
CA TYR A 64 9.40 -6.55 23.08
C TYR A 64 9.59 -6.07 24.51
N SER A 65 10.25 -6.86 25.35
CA SER A 65 10.59 -6.44 26.72
C SER A 65 11.47 -5.18 26.74
N ALA A 66 11.45 -4.46 27.87
CA ALA A 66 12.34 -3.31 28.06
C ALA A 66 13.83 -3.69 27.97
N ALA A 67 14.20 -4.91 28.36
CA ALA A 67 15.57 -5.41 28.21
C ALA A 67 15.95 -5.59 26.73
N THR A 68 15.04 -6.12 25.91
CA THR A 68 15.23 -6.25 24.46
C THR A 68 15.42 -4.89 23.80
N TRP A 69 14.57 -3.91 24.15
CA TRP A 69 14.70 -2.53 23.65
C TRP A 69 16.05 -1.89 24.01
N ARG A 70 16.54 -2.05 25.24
CA ARG A 70 17.88 -1.57 25.61
C ARG A 70 18.99 -2.23 24.80
N SER A 71 18.89 -3.54 24.55
CA SER A 71 19.85 -4.27 23.72
C SER A 71 19.85 -3.76 22.28
N MET A 72 18.68 -3.56 21.67
CA MET A 72 18.54 -3.00 20.32
C MET A 72 19.14 -1.59 20.21
N LEU A 73 18.84 -0.72 21.18
CA LEU A 73 19.41 0.64 21.23
C LEU A 73 20.93 0.62 21.43
N SER A 74 21.45 -0.26 22.28
CA SER A 74 22.88 -0.40 22.53
C SER A 74 23.64 -0.80 21.26
N ARG A 75 23.05 -1.65 20.41
CA ARG A 75 23.63 -2.05 19.12
C ARG A 75 23.60 -0.92 18.09
N THR A 76 22.54 -0.11 18.09
CA THR A 76 22.30 0.92 17.06
C THR A 76 23.11 2.19 17.31
N VAL A 77 23.24 2.63 18.56
CA VAL A 77 23.80 3.95 18.93
C VAL A 77 25.04 3.84 19.83
N GLY A 78 25.45 2.61 20.17
CA GLY A 78 26.39 2.35 21.25
C GLY A 78 25.73 2.41 22.64
N GLY A 79 26.40 1.87 23.65
CA GLY A 79 25.84 1.67 24.99
C GLY A 79 25.37 2.93 25.73
N SER A 80 25.85 4.13 25.35
CA SER A 80 25.50 5.38 26.04
C SER A 80 24.04 5.78 25.87
N ALA A 81 23.40 5.51 24.72
CA ALA A 81 22.01 5.92 24.50
C ALA A 81 21.02 5.05 25.29
N ALA A 82 21.30 3.75 25.42
CA ALA A 82 20.45 2.82 26.15
C ALA A 82 20.40 3.09 27.66
N ALA A 83 21.41 3.79 28.20
CA ALA A 83 21.48 4.24 29.58
C ALA A 83 21.05 5.71 29.76
N SER A 84 20.53 6.36 28.72
CA SER A 84 20.14 7.77 28.79
C SER A 84 19.05 7.98 29.85
N PRO A 85 19.18 8.98 30.75
CA PRO A 85 18.14 9.31 31.72
C PRO A 85 16.86 9.84 31.06
N GLN A 86 16.93 10.21 29.78
CA GLN A 86 15.81 10.67 28.99
C GLN A 86 14.98 9.54 28.38
N LEU A 87 15.46 8.30 28.45
CA LEU A 87 14.76 7.13 27.96
C LEU A 87 13.93 6.50 29.08
N ALA A 88 12.61 6.60 28.94
CA ALA A 88 11.66 5.86 29.76
C ALA A 88 11.11 4.65 28.99
N LEU A 89 11.36 3.45 29.50
CA LEU A 89 10.79 2.21 28.96
C LEU A 89 9.65 1.75 29.88
N ALA A 90 8.43 1.73 29.35
CA ALA A 90 7.26 1.21 30.03
C ALA A 90 7.01 -0.23 29.56
N ASP A 91 7.46 -1.20 30.35
CA ASP A 91 7.27 -2.63 30.06
C ASP A 91 5.81 -3.05 30.29
N LEU A 92 5.06 -3.16 29.20
CA LEU A 92 3.68 -3.61 29.19
C LEU A 92 3.56 -5.06 28.74
N PHE A 93 4.57 -5.59 28.05
CA PHE A 93 4.63 -6.98 27.58
C PHE A 93 4.44 -7.97 28.73
N THR A 94 5.18 -7.82 29.83
CA THR A 94 5.06 -8.75 30.97
C THR A 94 3.83 -8.49 31.83
N SER A 95 3.19 -7.34 31.67
CA SER A 95 2.13 -6.87 32.56
C SER A 95 0.77 -6.75 31.91
N LEU A 96 0.62 -7.20 30.66
CA LEU A 96 -0.68 -7.34 29.99
C LEU A 96 -1.36 -8.61 30.52
N PRO A 97 -2.35 -8.52 31.43
CA PRO A 97 -3.10 -9.70 31.82
C PRO A 97 -3.86 -10.26 30.62
N ALA A 98 -4.07 -11.58 30.60
CA ALA A 98 -4.90 -12.23 29.58
C ALA A 98 -6.33 -11.65 29.50
N ASN A 99 -6.79 -11.01 30.59
CA ASN A 99 -8.09 -10.37 30.72
C ASN A 99 -7.99 -8.84 30.67
N ALA A 100 -6.93 -8.29 30.08
CA ALA A 100 -6.80 -6.84 29.94
C ALA A 100 -7.96 -6.29 29.11
N ASP A 101 -8.62 -5.27 29.63
CA ASP A 101 -9.80 -4.64 29.04
C ASP A 101 -9.49 -3.17 28.67
N ALA A 102 -10.46 -2.48 28.08
CA ALA A 102 -10.31 -1.07 27.74
C ALA A 102 -9.84 -0.17 28.92
N PRO A 103 -10.34 -0.35 30.17
CA PRO A 103 -9.79 0.30 31.36
C PRO A 103 -8.29 0.12 31.60
N TYR A 104 -7.68 -0.98 31.15
CA TYR A 104 -6.23 -1.19 31.26
C TYR A 104 -5.44 -0.05 30.60
N PHE A 105 -5.91 0.43 29.45
CA PHE A 105 -5.29 1.54 28.73
C PHE A 105 -5.27 2.82 29.58
N ASP A 106 -6.41 3.17 30.15
CA ASP A 106 -6.59 4.40 30.91
C ASP A 106 -5.87 4.35 32.27
N THR A 107 -5.68 3.16 32.83
CA THR A 107 -5.06 2.97 34.15
C THR A 107 -3.54 2.75 34.10
N ARG A 108 -2.99 2.28 32.97
CA ARG A 108 -1.55 1.99 32.85
C ARG A 108 -0.82 2.91 31.87
N ILE A 109 -1.32 3.02 30.64
CA ILE A 109 -0.63 3.74 29.56
C ILE A 109 -0.66 5.25 29.81
N LEU A 110 -1.84 5.82 30.04
CA LEU A 110 -1.97 7.26 30.29
C LEU A 110 -1.20 7.73 31.54
N PRO A 111 -1.27 7.05 32.71
CA PRO A 111 -0.51 7.46 33.88
C PRO A 111 1.01 7.27 33.71
N ALA A 112 1.44 6.26 32.94
CA ALA A 112 2.84 6.12 32.57
C ALA A 112 3.31 7.29 31.71
N LEU A 113 2.52 7.67 30.69
CA LEU A 113 2.80 8.84 29.87
C LEU A 113 2.86 10.12 30.73
N GLN A 114 1.85 10.38 31.56
CA GLN A 114 1.77 11.56 32.42
C GLN A 114 2.93 11.67 33.41
N ARG A 115 3.49 10.54 33.90
CA ARG A 115 4.68 10.54 34.76
C ARG A 115 5.91 11.09 34.05
N HIS A 116 6.03 10.85 32.74
CA HIS A 116 7.17 11.25 31.92
C HIS A 116 6.94 12.53 31.11
N ALA A 117 5.68 12.89 30.84
CA ALA A 117 5.25 14.08 30.12
C ALA A 117 5.11 15.33 31.00
N LYS A 118 5.73 15.36 32.20
CA LYS A 118 5.68 16.53 33.09
C LYS A 118 6.47 17.74 32.58
N SER A 119 7.35 17.53 31.60
CA SER A 119 8.10 18.60 30.95
C SER A 119 7.20 19.32 29.93
N GLU A 120 7.33 20.64 29.82
CA GLU A 120 6.75 21.40 28.70
C GLU A 120 7.43 21.09 27.36
N GLU A 121 8.57 20.40 27.40
CA GLU A 121 9.34 20.04 26.22
C GLU A 121 8.65 18.97 25.37
N PRO A 122 8.76 19.07 24.03
CA PRO A 122 8.18 18.09 23.13
C PRO A 122 8.85 16.73 23.30
N ILE A 123 8.06 15.69 23.59
CA ILE A 123 8.55 14.32 23.81
C ILE A 123 8.32 13.44 22.58
N LEU A 124 9.12 12.39 22.41
CA LEU A 124 8.79 11.29 21.50
C LEU A 124 8.12 10.18 22.29
N VAL A 125 6.93 9.78 21.86
CA VAL A 125 6.25 8.57 22.37
C VAL A 125 6.32 7.51 21.28
N ALA A 126 6.93 6.36 21.59
CA ALA A 126 7.00 5.21 20.71
C ALA A 126 6.14 4.06 21.26
N ILE A 127 5.38 3.38 20.41
CA ILE A 127 4.68 2.13 20.75
C ILE A 127 5.20 1.06 19.78
N ASP A 128 5.77 -0.02 20.28
CA ASP A 128 6.42 -1.00 19.41
C ASP A 128 5.45 -1.74 18.48
N ALA A 129 4.31 -2.22 19.00
CA ALA A 129 3.25 -2.85 18.20
C ALA A 129 1.85 -2.46 18.69
N VAL A 130 1.06 -1.76 17.86
CA VAL A 130 -0.32 -1.41 18.23
C VAL A 130 -1.30 -2.57 18.10
N ASP A 131 -0.90 -3.64 17.42
CA ASP A 131 -1.75 -4.82 17.20
C ASP A 131 -2.08 -5.51 18.53
N ALA A 132 -1.13 -5.47 19.48
CA ALA A 132 -1.33 -5.91 20.86
C ALA A 132 -2.40 -5.07 21.59
N LEU A 133 -2.56 -3.79 21.24
CA LEU A 133 -3.62 -2.94 21.82
C LEU A 133 -5.00 -3.29 21.26
N VAL A 134 -5.08 -3.75 20.01
CA VAL A 134 -6.36 -4.14 19.42
C VAL A 134 -6.97 -5.34 20.15
N GLN A 135 -6.13 -6.22 20.71
CA GLN A 135 -6.59 -7.33 21.56
C GLN A 135 -7.28 -6.85 22.85
N LEU A 136 -7.06 -5.60 23.27
CA LEU A 136 -7.73 -4.98 24.41
C LEU A 136 -9.08 -4.36 24.06
N ALA A 137 -9.43 -4.32 22.77
CA ALA A 137 -10.71 -3.78 22.33
C ALA A 137 -11.86 -4.65 22.90
N PRO A 138 -12.87 -4.02 23.52
CA PRO A 138 -13.97 -4.77 24.12
C PRO A 138 -14.75 -5.51 23.03
N SER A 139 -14.87 -6.84 23.17
CA SER A 139 -15.57 -7.71 22.22
C SER A 139 -17.05 -7.34 22.03
N SER A 140 -17.62 -6.56 22.96
CA SER A 140 -19.03 -6.19 23.00
C SER A 140 -19.38 -4.89 22.27
N THR A 141 -18.40 -4.12 21.79
CA THR A 141 -18.70 -2.82 21.18
C THR A 141 -19.03 -2.94 19.69
N THR A 142 -20.09 -2.26 19.27
CA THR A 142 -20.47 -2.03 17.86
C THR A 142 -19.47 -1.17 17.08
N VAL A 143 -18.48 -0.59 17.77
CA VAL A 143 -17.45 0.26 17.19
C VAL A 143 -16.35 -0.64 16.59
N SER A 144 -15.95 -0.37 15.35
CA SER A 144 -14.85 -1.12 14.74
C SER A 144 -13.58 -1.00 15.58
N ASN A 145 -12.78 -2.08 15.64
CA ASN A 145 -11.48 -2.08 16.31
C ASN A 145 -10.59 -0.92 15.85
N GLY A 146 -10.68 -0.54 14.57
CA GLY A 146 -9.98 0.63 14.02
C GLY A 146 -10.44 1.95 14.65
N ALA A 147 -11.75 2.16 14.83
CA ALA A 147 -12.27 3.36 15.48
C ALA A 147 -11.93 3.39 16.99
N TRP A 148 -11.95 2.24 17.67
CA TRP A 148 -11.52 2.14 19.07
C TRP A 148 -10.04 2.49 19.22
N LEU A 149 -9.16 1.90 18.40
CA LEU A 149 -7.72 2.13 18.46
C LEU A 149 -7.39 3.60 18.14
N THR A 150 -7.96 4.14 17.07
CA THR A 150 -7.69 5.54 16.67
C THR A 150 -8.12 6.54 17.73
N ARG A 151 -9.23 6.30 18.43
CA ARG A 151 -9.66 7.11 19.59
C ARG A 151 -8.60 7.09 20.69
N HIS A 152 -8.05 5.93 21.03
CA HIS A 152 -7.06 5.77 22.09
C HIS A 152 -5.69 6.34 21.72
N LEU A 153 -5.24 6.15 20.48
CA LEU A 153 -4.03 6.79 19.95
C LEU A 153 -4.14 8.32 19.96
N ARG A 154 -5.31 8.88 19.60
CA ARG A 154 -5.57 10.32 19.73
C ARG A 154 -5.52 10.80 21.17
N ARG A 155 -6.02 10.01 22.13
CA ARG A 155 -5.95 10.35 23.56
C ARG A 155 -4.50 10.35 24.07
N ILE A 156 -3.67 9.37 23.68
CA ILE A 156 -2.22 9.37 23.98
C ILE A 156 -1.59 10.64 23.44
N TYR A 157 -1.80 10.93 22.15
CA TYR A 157 -1.21 12.10 21.53
C TYR A 157 -1.67 13.41 22.19
N ALA A 158 -2.97 13.53 22.51
CA ALA A 158 -3.53 14.71 23.18
C ALA A 158 -3.01 14.90 24.62
N ALA A 159 -2.52 13.84 25.27
CA ALA A 159 -1.88 13.92 26.58
C ALA A 159 -0.40 14.32 26.50
N CYS A 160 0.18 14.45 25.31
CA CYS A 160 1.56 14.88 25.12
C CYS A 160 1.68 16.41 25.04
N PRO A 161 2.84 17.00 25.43
CA PRO A 161 3.13 18.42 25.21
C PRO A 161 3.05 18.84 23.75
N SER A 162 2.83 20.12 23.49
CA SER A 162 2.79 20.66 22.12
C SER A 162 4.10 20.39 21.38
N GLY A 163 4.01 19.99 20.11
CA GLY A 163 5.16 19.60 19.30
C GLY A 163 5.70 18.19 19.55
N SER A 164 5.04 17.40 20.40
CA SER A 164 5.38 15.99 20.60
C SER A 164 5.10 15.15 19.36
N THR A 165 5.70 13.95 19.31
CA THR A 165 5.53 12.99 18.22
C THR A 165 5.07 11.67 18.80
N LEU A 166 3.99 11.12 18.28
CA LEU A 166 3.56 9.75 18.54
C LEU A 166 3.97 8.88 17.35
N ALA A 167 4.86 7.93 17.57
CA ALA A 167 5.33 6.95 16.59
C ALA A 167 4.90 5.55 17.02
N PHE A 168 4.47 4.70 16.09
CA PHE A 168 4.12 3.33 16.45
C PHE A 168 4.21 2.33 15.30
N GLY A 169 4.48 1.06 15.62
CA GLY A 169 4.51 -0.07 14.68
C GLY A 169 3.13 -0.70 14.48
N VAL A 170 2.87 -1.19 13.28
CA VAL A 170 1.60 -1.81 12.85
C VAL A 170 1.91 -3.00 11.95
N GLY A 171 1.75 -4.22 12.47
CA GLY A 171 1.88 -5.43 11.67
C GLY A 171 0.72 -5.56 10.70
N ALA A 172 0.93 -5.23 9.43
CA ALA A 172 -0.13 -5.19 8.41
C ALA A 172 -0.81 -6.56 8.25
N ASP A 173 -0.05 -7.62 8.45
CA ASP A 173 -0.47 -9.02 8.30
C ASP A 173 -1.09 -9.61 9.58
N THR A 174 -1.05 -8.88 10.69
CA THR A 174 -1.67 -9.33 11.95
C THR A 174 -3.20 -9.20 11.91
N PHE A 175 -3.71 -8.34 11.03
CA PHE A 175 -5.14 -8.16 10.84
C PHE A 175 -5.62 -9.04 9.69
N PRO A 176 -6.61 -9.91 9.92
CA PRO A 176 -7.21 -10.65 8.82
C PRO A 176 -7.79 -9.66 7.81
N ALA A 177 -7.58 -9.92 6.52
CA ALA A 177 -8.26 -9.18 5.47
C ALA A 177 -9.77 -9.24 5.75
N PRO A 178 -10.50 -8.12 5.61
CA PRO A 178 -11.93 -8.10 5.86
C PRO A 178 -12.58 -9.17 4.98
N GLN A 179 -13.12 -10.22 5.60
CA GLN A 179 -13.91 -11.20 4.86
C GLN A 179 -15.12 -10.44 4.34
N LEU A 180 -15.25 -10.41 3.00
CA LEU A 180 -16.39 -9.84 2.28
C LEU A 180 -17.65 -10.64 2.58
N SER A 181 -18.14 -10.55 3.82
CA SER A 181 -19.50 -10.94 4.14
C SER A 181 -20.40 -9.75 3.78
N HIS A 182 -21.55 -10.03 3.17
CA HIS A 182 -22.50 -9.01 2.70
C HIS A 182 -23.00 -8.06 3.79
N VAL A 183 -22.74 -8.36 5.07
CA VAL A 183 -23.15 -7.56 6.24
C VAL A 183 -22.03 -6.65 6.76
N ALA A 184 -20.78 -6.84 6.34
CA ALA A 184 -19.60 -6.15 6.88
C ALA A 184 -19.22 -4.83 6.17
N THR A 185 -20.11 -4.24 5.38
CA THR A 185 -19.81 -3.10 4.48
C THR A 185 -19.41 -1.79 5.19
N HIS A 186 -19.49 -1.72 6.52
CA HIS A 186 -19.22 -0.49 7.29
C HIS A 186 -18.08 -0.59 8.32
N VAL A 187 -17.38 -1.72 8.42
CA VAL A 187 -16.29 -1.87 9.39
C VAL A 187 -14.99 -1.40 8.77
N ILE A 188 -14.52 -0.22 9.17
CA ILE A 188 -13.17 0.25 8.82
C ILE A 188 -12.15 -0.65 9.52
N ASP A 189 -11.32 -1.33 8.73
CA ASP A 189 -10.22 -2.17 9.21
C ASP A 189 -9.16 -1.33 9.94
N VAL A 190 -8.41 -1.98 10.84
CA VAL A 190 -7.41 -1.30 11.67
C VAL A 190 -6.33 -0.61 10.83
N PRO A 191 -5.69 -1.29 9.84
CA PRO A 191 -4.69 -0.64 8.99
C PRO A 191 -5.22 0.62 8.31
N THR A 192 -6.40 0.56 7.70
CA THR A 192 -7.02 1.74 7.06
C THR A 192 -7.31 2.86 8.05
N ALA A 193 -7.91 2.55 9.20
CA ALA A 193 -8.19 3.54 10.24
C ALA A 193 -6.91 4.24 10.73
N VAL A 194 -5.84 3.48 10.93
CA VAL A 194 -4.53 3.97 11.34
C VAL A 194 -3.88 4.82 10.24
N ARG A 195 -3.91 4.39 8.98
CA ARG A 195 -3.44 5.20 7.84
C ARG A 195 -4.20 6.52 7.77
N HIS A 196 -5.49 6.53 8.07
CA HIS A 196 -6.29 7.75 8.12
C HIS A 196 -5.89 8.68 9.27
N LEU A 197 -5.53 8.13 10.42
CA LEU A 197 -5.08 8.88 11.58
C LEU A 197 -3.68 9.49 11.41
N ALA A 198 -2.75 8.73 10.84
CA ALA A 198 -1.35 9.10 10.78
C ALA A 198 -1.10 10.25 9.80
N THR A 199 -0.28 11.21 10.22
CA THR A 199 0.21 12.28 9.33
C THR A 199 1.35 11.81 8.44
N VAL A 200 2.10 10.82 8.90
CA VAL A 200 3.18 10.17 8.15
C VAL A 200 3.01 8.67 8.31
N THR A 201 3.04 7.95 7.19
CA THR A 201 3.12 6.49 7.20
C THR A 201 4.44 6.06 6.58
N VAL A 202 5.01 4.98 7.11
CA VAL A 202 6.23 4.36 6.61
C VAL A 202 5.89 2.89 6.39
N ASP A 203 5.63 2.46 5.15
CA ASP A 203 5.44 1.04 4.84
C ASP A 203 6.83 0.41 4.65
N VAL A 204 7.15 -0.61 5.44
CA VAL A 204 8.43 -1.30 5.48
C VAL A 204 8.31 -2.60 4.68
N GLU A 205 9.18 -2.75 3.71
CA GLU A 205 9.23 -3.87 2.77
C GLU A 205 10.59 -4.55 2.87
N ASN A 206 10.61 -5.87 2.70
CA ASN A 206 11.87 -6.61 2.62
C ASN A 206 12.62 -6.20 1.35
N ALA A 207 13.91 -5.85 1.47
CA ALA A 207 14.67 -5.34 0.33
C ALA A 207 14.87 -6.40 -0.77
N ALA A 208 15.07 -7.67 -0.41
CA ALA A 208 15.23 -8.74 -1.39
C ALA A 208 13.93 -9.00 -2.15
N LEU A 209 12.78 -9.00 -1.46
CA LEU A 209 11.46 -9.11 -2.10
C LEU A 209 11.16 -7.90 -2.99
N ALA A 210 11.43 -6.68 -2.51
CA ALA A 210 11.23 -5.47 -3.29
C ALA A 210 12.12 -5.41 -4.54
N GLU A 211 13.34 -5.94 -4.48
CA GLU A 211 14.20 -6.13 -5.65
C GLU A 211 13.65 -7.20 -6.60
N GLN A 212 13.16 -8.32 -6.06
CA GLN A 212 12.60 -9.40 -6.85
C GLN A 212 11.33 -8.97 -7.59
N GLU A 213 10.41 -8.27 -6.93
CA GLU A 213 9.18 -7.74 -7.56
C GLU A 213 9.48 -6.79 -8.72
N ARG A 214 10.57 -6.03 -8.65
CA ARG A 214 11.02 -5.20 -9.79
C ARG A 214 11.47 -6.02 -10.99
N THR A 215 11.96 -7.22 -10.76
CA THR A 215 12.55 -8.08 -11.80
C THR A 215 11.57 -9.13 -12.34
N VAL A 216 10.56 -9.53 -11.56
CA VAL A 216 9.65 -10.62 -11.94
C VAL A 216 8.23 -10.25 -11.56
N VAL A 217 7.35 -10.14 -12.56
CA VAL A 217 5.89 -10.16 -12.37
C VAL A 217 5.53 -11.57 -11.90
N ARG A 218 5.54 -11.83 -10.60
CA ARG A 218 5.08 -13.11 -10.06
C ARG A 218 3.59 -13.03 -9.69
N ASN A 219 2.82 -13.95 -10.26
CA ASN A 219 1.59 -14.46 -9.65
C ASN A 219 2.00 -15.46 -8.56
N VAL A 220 2.37 -14.98 -7.37
CA VAL A 220 2.47 -15.88 -6.21
C VAL A 220 1.11 -15.93 -5.54
N ALA A 221 0.49 -17.11 -5.49
CA ALA A 221 -0.68 -17.33 -4.67
C ALA A 221 -0.32 -16.99 -3.22
N ALA A 222 -1.04 -16.04 -2.63
CA ALA A 222 -0.69 -15.30 -1.41
C ALA A 222 -0.64 -16.13 -0.09
N HIS A 223 -0.56 -17.46 -0.16
CA HIS A 223 -0.87 -18.34 0.99
C HIS A 223 0.22 -19.37 1.32
N ASP A 224 1.34 -19.42 0.59
CA ASP A 224 2.48 -20.27 1.00
C ASP A 224 3.40 -19.44 1.91
N LEU A 225 3.31 -19.65 3.23
CA LEU A 225 4.13 -19.01 4.27
C LEU A 225 5.60 -19.52 4.19
N ARG A 226 6.26 -19.25 3.07
CA ARG A 226 7.68 -19.51 2.89
C ARG A 226 8.45 -18.26 3.30
N LEU A 227 8.98 -18.30 4.52
CA LEU A 227 9.94 -17.32 4.98
C LEU A 227 11.29 -17.62 4.31
N ASP A 228 11.70 -16.76 3.39
CA ASP A 228 12.98 -16.89 2.71
C ASP A 228 14.15 -16.66 3.69
N LEU A 229 15.25 -17.40 3.51
CA LEU A 229 16.50 -17.17 4.23
C LEU A 229 17.05 -15.80 3.81
N GLY A 230 16.93 -14.80 4.67
CA GLY A 230 17.20 -13.39 4.36
C GLY A 230 15.99 -12.47 4.47
N ALA A 231 14.81 -13.04 4.79
CA ALA A 231 13.70 -12.27 5.31
C ALA A 231 14.12 -11.53 6.60
N ASN A 232 13.57 -10.34 6.80
CA ASN A 232 13.79 -9.50 7.97
C ASN A 232 15.25 -9.09 8.26
N ASP A 233 15.97 -8.58 7.25
CA ASP A 233 17.29 -7.97 7.46
C ASP A 233 17.12 -6.54 8.02
N PRO A 234 17.50 -6.27 9.28
CA PRO A 234 17.36 -4.94 9.87
C PRO A 234 18.34 -3.92 9.27
N ASP A 235 19.42 -4.39 8.63
CA ASP A 235 20.44 -3.56 8.00
C ASP A 235 20.16 -3.30 6.53
N ARG A 236 19.16 -3.96 5.94
CA ARG A 236 18.76 -3.81 4.53
C ARG A 236 17.25 -3.97 4.36
N LEU A 237 16.53 -2.87 4.56
CA LEU A 237 15.09 -2.79 4.31
C LEU A 237 14.76 -1.64 3.37
N VAL A 238 13.62 -1.76 2.71
CA VAL A 238 13.04 -0.73 1.86
C VAL A 238 11.89 -0.07 2.61
N CYS A 239 11.88 1.25 2.70
CA CYS A 239 10.71 1.99 3.21
C CYS A 239 10.03 2.75 2.09
N ARG A 240 8.71 2.76 2.13
CA ARG A 240 7.82 3.64 1.41
C ARG A 240 7.27 4.68 2.38
N VAL A 241 7.80 5.91 2.31
CA VAL A 241 7.29 6.99 3.16
C VAL A 241 6.14 7.68 2.44
N THR A 242 4.99 7.87 3.11
CA THR A 242 3.88 8.70 2.65
C THR A 242 3.62 9.78 3.67
N CYS A 243 3.41 11.02 3.23
CA CYS A 243 3.17 12.16 4.10
C CYS A 243 1.90 12.89 3.75
N ARG A 244 1.17 13.35 4.76
CA ARG A 244 -0.05 14.13 4.60
C ARG A 244 0.25 15.56 5.03
N LYS A 245 0.42 16.45 4.05
CA LYS A 245 0.52 17.89 4.31
C LYS A 245 -0.88 18.45 4.50
N THR A 246 -1.12 19.17 5.59
CA THR A 246 -2.41 19.79 5.89
C THR A 246 -2.55 21.22 5.36
N ARG A 247 -1.60 21.71 4.55
CA ARG A 247 -1.70 23.08 4.00
C ARG A 247 -2.77 23.09 2.89
N ALA A 248 -3.95 23.59 3.24
CA ALA A 248 -5.13 23.73 2.37
C ALA A 248 -5.87 22.43 1.98
N GLY A 249 -5.82 21.38 2.81
CA GLY A 249 -6.58 20.14 2.57
C GLY A 249 -6.14 19.30 1.37
N LYS A 250 -5.07 19.70 0.67
CA LYS A 250 -4.53 18.95 -0.47
C LYS A 250 -3.59 17.85 0.02
N TYR A 251 -4.01 16.61 -0.19
CA TYR A 251 -3.19 15.43 0.02
C TYR A 251 -2.06 15.42 -1.01
N VAL A 252 -0.81 15.49 -0.52
CA VAL A 252 0.37 15.25 -1.35
C VAL A 252 1.01 13.98 -0.85
N ALA A 253 0.52 12.84 -1.34
CA ALA A 253 1.17 11.56 -1.12
C ALA A 253 2.44 11.54 -1.96
N GLU A 254 3.58 11.72 -1.29
CA GLU A 254 4.88 11.63 -1.94
C GLU A 254 5.50 10.30 -1.54
N ARG A 255 5.76 9.44 -2.53
CA ARG A 255 6.32 8.11 -2.32
C ARG A 255 7.84 8.19 -2.46
N ASN A 256 8.56 7.84 -1.40
CA ASN A 256 10.01 7.81 -1.41
C ASN A 256 10.51 6.42 -1.04
N LEU A 257 11.54 5.96 -1.76
CA LEU A 257 12.23 4.71 -1.48
C LEU A 257 13.38 5.01 -0.54
N ALA A 258 13.31 4.50 0.68
CA ALA A 258 14.41 4.60 1.60
C ALA A 258 15.06 3.24 1.79
N GLU A 259 16.37 3.19 1.74
CA GLU A 259 17.13 2.01 2.06
C GLU A 259 17.76 2.20 3.44
N TRP A 260 17.49 1.29 4.36
CA TRP A 260 18.28 1.23 5.59
C TRP A 260 19.64 0.64 5.28
N ARG A 261 20.74 1.28 5.69
CA ARG A 261 22.08 0.71 5.62
C ARG A 261 22.91 1.13 6.83
N GLY A 262 23.47 0.16 7.55
CA GLY A 262 24.40 0.41 8.66
C GLY A 262 23.85 1.33 9.75
N GLY A 263 22.61 1.08 10.19
CA GLY A 263 21.96 1.89 11.22
C GLY A 263 21.54 3.30 10.78
N ARG A 264 21.49 3.59 9.47
CA ARG A 264 21.02 4.88 8.95
C ARG A 264 20.04 4.70 7.80
N LEU A 265 18.98 5.52 7.80
CA LEU A 265 18.07 5.66 6.67
C LEU A 265 18.76 6.43 5.53
N HIS A 266 18.93 5.80 4.38
CA HIS A 266 19.37 6.40 3.12
C HIS A 266 18.18 6.55 2.17
N VAL A 267 17.59 7.73 2.08
CA VAL A 267 16.50 7.99 1.12
C VAL A 267 17.07 8.19 -0.27
N GLN A 268 16.63 7.37 -1.22
CA GLN A 268 16.81 7.61 -2.63
C GLN A 268 15.50 8.19 -3.20
N PRO A 269 15.56 9.19 -4.09
CA PRO A 269 14.37 9.60 -4.82
C PRO A 269 13.79 8.38 -5.51
N PHE A 270 12.51 8.08 -5.27
CA PHE A 270 11.84 7.04 -6.04
C PHE A 270 11.62 7.60 -7.43
N VAL A 271 12.52 7.24 -8.35
CA VAL A 271 12.24 7.37 -9.78
C VAL A 271 11.37 6.17 -10.07
N ASP A 272 10.07 6.39 -10.32
CA ASP A 272 9.25 5.38 -10.98
C ASP A 272 10.07 4.96 -12.20
N ALA A 273 10.56 3.71 -12.20
CA ALA A 273 11.24 3.21 -13.38
C ALA A 273 10.22 3.35 -14.49
N ASP A 274 10.48 4.25 -15.45
CA ASP A 274 9.66 4.35 -16.66
C ASP A 274 9.45 2.92 -17.13
N PRO A 275 8.20 2.49 -17.37
CA PRO A 275 7.91 1.11 -17.74
C PRO A 275 8.84 0.78 -18.89
N VAL A 276 9.80 -0.11 -18.62
CA VAL A 276 10.75 -0.56 -19.64
C VAL A 276 9.86 -1.26 -20.65
N GLU A 277 9.59 -0.60 -21.78
CA GLU A 277 8.92 -1.25 -22.90
C GLU A 277 9.70 -2.54 -23.15
N PRO A 278 9.06 -3.71 -23.10
CA PRO A 278 9.77 -4.95 -23.36
C PRO A 278 10.40 -4.79 -24.74
N GLU A 279 11.74 -4.87 -24.81
CA GLU A 279 12.47 -4.88 -26.06
C GLU A 279 11.86 -5.98 -26.92
N VAL A 280 11.06 -5.59 -27.92
CA VAL A 280 10.51 -6.52 -28.89
C VAL A 280 11.72 -7.14 -29.58
N PRO A 281 11.95 -8.45 -29.47
CA PRO A 281 13.08 -9.07 -30.14
C PRO A 281 12.94 -8.79 -31.64
N ALA A 282 13.96 -8.15 -32.20
CA ALA A 282 14.01 -7.82 -33.61
C ALA A 282 13.70 -9.08 -34.44
N PRO A 283 12.80 -9.00 -35.45
CA PRO A 283 12.45 -10.16 -36.24
C PRO A 283 13.73 -10.75 -36.85
N ALA A 284 13.95 -12.05 -36.61
CA ALA A 284 15.05 -12.78 -37.17
C ALA A 284 15.07 -12.58 -38.69
N ARG A 285 16.16 -11.98 -39.21
CA ARG A 285 16.41 -11.90 -40.64
C ARG A 285 16.46 -13.33 -41.19
N ALA A 286 15.43 -13.69 -41.94
CA ALA A 286 15.45 -14.88 -42.78
C ALA A 286 16.55 -14.70 -43.82
N ALA A 287 17.36 -15.75 -43.97
CA ALA A 287 18.46 -15.84 -44.91
C ALA A 287 17.96 -15.80 -46.36
N ASP A 288 18.84 -15.27 -47.20
CA ASP A 288 18.67 -14.98 -48.61
C ASP A 288 18.26 -16.19 -49.47
N GLY A 289 17.41 -15.91 -50.46
CA GLY A 289 17.07 -16.81 -51.57
C GLY A 289 16.68 -15.98 -52.80
N GLU A 290 17.54 -16.06 -53.81
CA GLU A 290 17.51 -15.51 -55.17
C GLU A 290 16.13 -15.67 -55.86
N GLY A 291 15.65 -14.88 -56.81
CA GLY A 291 16.11 -13.75 -57.59
C GLY A 291 15.15 -13.65 -58.79
N GLU A 292 14.66 -12.46 -59.18
CA GLU A 292 14.09 -12.29 -60.52
C GLU A 292 14.12 -10.83 -61.00
N VAL A 293 14.60 -10.69 -62.22
CA VAL A 293 14.89 -9.44 -62.93
C VAL A 293 13.72 -9.13 -63.86
N VAL A 294 12.98 -8.04 -63.64
CA VAL A 294 12.24 -7.37 -64.73
C VAL A 294 12.22 -5.85 -64.57
N ARG A 295 13.08 -5.22 -65.39
CA ARG A 295 12.86 -4.08 -66.30
C ARG A 295 12.06 -2.85 -65.85
N ALA A 296 12.70 -1.69 -66.03
CA ALA A 296 12.21 -0.35 -65.73
C ALA A 296 11.58 0.40 -66.92
N VAL A 297 10.90 1.52 -66.56
CA VAL A 297 10.67 2.80 -67.29
C VAL A 297 9.33 2.92 -68.08
N PRO A 298 8.66 4.10 -68.21
CA PRO A 298 8.72 5.41 -67.52
C PRO A 298 7.37 5.95 -66.96
N LYS A 299 7.47 7.08 -66.23
CA LYS A 299 6.40 8.02 -65.83
C LYS A 299 5.82 8.78 -67.04
N THR A 300 4.50 8.96 -67.09
CA THR A 300 3.85 10.16 -67.69
C THR A 300 2.53 10.51 -67.00
N SER A 301 2.36 11.82 -66.83
CA SER A 301 1.25 12.61 -66.28
C SER A 301 -0.12 12.45 -66.95
N LYS A 302 -1.23 12.54 -66.19
CA LYS A 302 -2.46 13.28 -66.55
C LYS A 302 -3.46 13.40 -65.39
N ALA A 303 -3.98 14.59 -65.13
CA ALA A 303 -5.26 14.88 -64.45
C ALA A 303 -6.21 15.55 -65.48
N PRO A 304 -7.50 15.89 -65.23
CA PRO A 304 -8.42 15.59 -64.10
C PRO A 304 -9.88 15.18 -64.51
N ALA A 305 -10.74 14.98 -63.49
CA ALA A 305 -12.23 15.12 -63.42
C ALA A 305 -13.12 13.90 -63.77
N PRO A 306 -14.38 13.79 -63.26
CA PRO A 306 -15.14 14.68 -62.36
C PRO A 306 -15.68 14.01 -61.07
N ALA A 307 -16.17 14.84 -60.16
CA ALA A 307 -16.78 14.50 -58.87
C ALA A 307 -18.11 13.72 -58.99
N PRO A 308 -18.48 12.94 -57.95
CA PRO A 308 -19.86 12.81 -57.53
C PRO A 308 -20.13 13.66 -56.27
N THR A 309 -21.21 14.41 -56.41
CA THR A 309 -22.01 15.22 -55.49
C THR A 309 -21.99 14.81 -54.01
N PRO A 310 -21.99 15.76 -53.06
CA PRO A 310 -22.00 15.46 -51.63
C PRO A 310 -23.36 14.91 -51.22
N ALA A 311 -23.37 13.67 -50.72
CA ALA A 311 -24.44 13.22 -49.85
C ALA A 311 -24.40 14.08 -48.57
N LEU A 312 -25.57 14.62 -48.20
CA LEU A 312 -25.80 15.35 -46.95
C LEU A 312 -25.13 14.62 -45.78
N ALA A 313 -24.00 15.15 -45.32
CA ALA A 313 -23.41 14.77 -44.05
C ALA A 313 -24.41 15.21 -42.99
N ALA A 314 -25.15 14.24 -42.44
CA ALA A 314 -25.89 14.44 -41.21
C ALA A 314 -24.89 15.05 -40.20
N ALA A 315 -25.21 16.24 -39.70
CA ALA A 315 -24.38 16.91 -38.71
C ALA A 315 -24.17 15.94 -37.55
N ASP A 316 -22.90 15.68 -37.21
CA ASP A 316 -22.56 14.80 -36.10
C ASP A 316 -23.15 15.40 -34.81
N PRO A 317 -24.12 14.76 -34.17
CA PRO A 317 -24.75 15.30 -32.96
C PRO A 317 -23.76 15.46 -31.80
N ALA A 318 -22.59 14.82 -31.88
CA ALA A 318 -21.52 14.94 -30.90
C ALA A 318 -20.51 16.09 -31.18
N ALA A 319 -20.67 16.84 -32.28
CA ALA A 319 -19.70 17.86 -32.68
C ALA A 319 -19.55 19.04 -31.69
N ASN A 320 -20.55 19.29 -30.83
CA ASN A 320 -20.57 20.39 -29.87
C ASN A 320 -20.24 19.96 -28.43
N LEU A 321 -19.81 18.72 -28.20
CA LEU A 321 -19.43 18.27 -26.87
C LEU A 321 -17.99 18.72 -26.55
N PRO A 322 -17.70 19.19 -25.31
CA PRO A 322 -16.36 19.63 -24.91
C PRO A 322 -15.34 18.48 -24.78
N PHE A 323 -15.78 17.24 -25.02
CA PHE A 323 -14.96 16.04 -25.04
C PHE A 323 -15.27 15.24 -26.30
N ASN A 324 -14.24 14.69 -26.92
CA ASN A 324 -14.36 13.96 -28.18
C ASN A 324 -14.81 12.52 -27.90
N LEU A 325 -15.99 12.15 -28.38
CA LEU A 325 -16.54 10.79 -28.27
C LEU A 325 -15.95 9.82 -29.31
N ARG A 326 -15.14 10.31 -30.26
CA ARG A 326 -14.49 9.47 -31.26
C ARG A 326 -13.16 8.96 -30.74
N LEU A 327 -12.96 7.65 -30.80
CA LEU A 327 -11.64 7.06 -30.57
C LEU A 327 -10.68 7.54 -31.64
N THR A 328 -9.51 8.01 -31.21
CA THR A 328 -8.37 8.22 -32.11
C THR A 328 -7.94 6.88 -32.71
N ASP A 329 -7.27 6.88 -33.87
CA ASP A 329 -6.85 5.63 -34.52
C ASP A 329 -5.96 4.78 -33.61
N ARG A 330 -5.11 5.42 -32.79
CA ARG A 330 -4.30 4.77 -31.75
C ARG A 330 -5.16 4.10 -30.66
N GLN A 331 -6.25 4.72 -30.23
CA GLN A 331 -7.17 4.14 -29.24
C GLN A 331 -8.01 3.00 -29.84
N ARG A 332 -8.36 3.09 -31.13
CA ARG A 332 -9.06 2.01 -31.84
C ARG A 332 -8.18 0.76 -31.92
N GLU A 333 -6.92 0.91 -32.32
CA GLU A 333 -5.96 -0.20 -32.31
C GLU A 333 -5.74 -0.78 -30.90
N ALA A 334 -5.64 0.07 -29.87
CA ALA A 334 -5.47 -0.39 -28.50
C ALA A 334 -6.69 -1.22 -28.02
N ARG A 335 -7.91 -0.79 -28.38
CA ARG A 335 -9.14 -1.53 -28.07
C ARG A 335 -9.18 -2.88 -28.78
N GLU A 336 -8.75 -2.95 -30.04
CA GLU A 336 -8.71 -4.21 -30.81
C GLU A 336 -7.67 -5.21 -30.26
N ARG A 337 -6.59 -4.73 -29.63
CA ARG A 337 -5.56 -5.56 -29.00
C ARG A 337 -5.96 -6.09 -27.62
N VAL A 338 -6.99 -5.53 -26.98
CA VAL A 338 -7.44 -5.97 -25.65
C VAL A 338 -8.27 -7.23 -25.82
N VAL A 339 -7.66 -8.39 -25.55
CA VAL A 339 -8.37 -9.66 -25.47
C VAL A 339 -9.29 -9.64 -24.27
N LEU A 340 -10.58 -9.86 -24.49
CA LEU A 340 -11.56 -9.95 -23.42
C LEU A 340 -11.24 -11.19 -22.56
N PRO A 341 -11.16 -11.07 -21.22
CA PRO A 341 -10.77 -12.16 -20.32
C PRO A 341 -11.53 -13.47 -20.55
N TYR A 342 -12.80 -13.38 -20.95
CA TYR A 342 -13.68 -14.52 -21.16
C TYR A 342 -13.37 -15.32 -22.44
N MET A 343 -12.74 -14.71 -23.44
CA MET A 343 -12.36 -15.39 -24.69
C MET A 343 -11.09 -16.24 -24.52
N ALA A 344 -10.24 -15.92 -23.54
CA ALA A 344 -9.01 -16.68 -23.26
C ALA A 344 -9.33 -18.10 -22.72
N VAL A 345 -10.45 -18.27 -22.02
CA VAL A 345 -10.84 -19.54 -21.40
C VAL A 345 -11.38 -20.56 -22.42
N GLN A 346 -11.86 -20.11 -23.58
CA GLN A 346 -12.44 -20.99 -24.61
C GLN A 346 -11.39 -21.69 -25.49
N HIS A 347 -10.12 -21.27 -25.44
CA HIS A 347 -9.09 -21.72 -26.38
C HIS A 347 -7.95 -22.56 -25.78
N GLU A 348 -7.96 -22.90 -24.49
CA GLU A 348 -6.95 -23.81 -23.94
C GLU A 348 -7.31 -25.29 -24.13
N PRO A 349 -6.48 -26.09 -24.82
CA PRO A 349 -6.58 -27.55 -24.80
C PRO A 349 -6.08 -28.09 -23.45
N GLN A 350 -6.98 -28.75 -22.74
CA GLN A 350 -6.79 -29.40 -21.44
C GLN A 350 -5.64 -30.45 -21.48
N PRO A 351 -4.66 -30.43 -20.55
CA PRO A 351 -3.66 -31.47 -20.45
C PRO A 351 -4.22 -32.69 -19.72
N VAL A 352 -4.19 -33.85 -20.39
CA VAL A 352 -4.56 -35.16 -19.83
C VAL A 352 -3.38 -35.80 -19.11
N ALA A 353 -3.47 -36.01 -17.79
CA ALA A 353 -2.61 -36.96 -17.08
C ALA A 353 -3.27 -37.54 -15.80
N ALA A 354 -3.64 -38.82 -15.91
CA ALA A 354 -3.62 -39.92 -14.94
C ALA A 354 -4.42 -39.84 -13.61
N ALA A 355 -5.31 -40.82 -13.48
CA ALA A 355 -6.21 -41.11 -12.37
C ALA A 355 -5.71 -42.24 -11.45
N THR A 356 -6.09 -42.20 -10.16
CA THR A 356 -6.44 -43.32 -9.24
C THR A 356 -6.98 -42.70 -7.94
N ALA A 357 -8.08 -43.07 -7.25
CA ALA A 357 -9.16 -44.04 -7.43
C ALA A 357 -10.37 -43.72 -6.47
N ALA A 358 -11.61 -43.92 -6.98
CA ALA A 358 -12.92 -44.18 -6.32
C ALA A 358 -13.69 -43.06 -5.54
N PRO A 359 -15.03 -43.16 -5.35
CA PRO A 359 -16.09 -43.21 -6.39
C PRO A 359 -17.18 -42.12 -6.24
N ALA A 360 -17.69 -41.67 -7.40
CA ALA A 360 -19.03 -41.12 -7.67
C ALA A 360 -19.75 -40.21 -6.65
N ALA A 361 -19.45 -38.91 -6.71
CA ALA A 361 -20.48 -37.88 -6.81
C ALA A 361 -20.01 -36.87 -7.87
N SER A 362 -20.78 -36.78 -8.95
CA SER A 362 -20.53 -35.98 -10.14
C SER A 362 -20.42 -34.49 -9.84
N SER A 363 -19.32 -33.86 -10.26
CA SER A 363 -19.30 -32.49 -10.77
C SER A 363 -18.06 -32.32 -11.65
N ALA A 364 -18.25 -32.65 -12.92
CA ALA A 364 -17.29 -32.48 -13.98
C ALA A 364 -17.12 -30.98 -14.31
N SER A 365 -15.87 -30.56 -14.50
CA SER A 365 -15.45 -29.66 -15.58
C SER A 365 -16.42 -28.53 -15.98
N GLY A 366 -16.39 -27.42 -15.24
CA GLY A 366 -16.18 -26.07 -15.80
C GLY A 366 -17.12 -25.48 -16.85
N GLY A 367 -18.29 -26.06 -17.11
CA GLY A 367 -19.38 -25.43 -17.84
C GLY A 367 -20.56 -25.26 -16.89
N ALA A 368 -20.57 -24.19 -16.10
CA ALA A 368 -21.71 -23.88 -15.25
C ALA A 368 -22.86 -23.39 -16.14
N THR A 369 -23.68 -24.32 -16.61
CA THR A 369 -24.98 -24.02 -17.19
C THR A 369 -25.83 -23.47 -16.05
N ILE A 370 -26.01 -22.15 -16.00
CA ILE A 370 -26.92 -21.51 -15.05
C ILE A 370 -28.33 -21.92 -15.49
N PHE A 371 -28.92 -22.87 -14.77
CA PHE A 371 -30.33 -23.22 -14.95
C PHE A 371 -31.15 -22.20 -14.17
N TYR A 372 -31.78 -21.29 -14.90
CA TYR A 372 -32.78 -20.39 -14.36
C TYR A 372 -34.09 -21.19 -14.27
N GLU A 373 -34.45 -21.63 -13.07
CA GLU A 373 -35.81 -22.10 -12.83
C GLU A 373 -36.69 -20.86 -12.69
N TYR A 374 -37.67 -20.73 -13.58
CA TYR A 374 -38.64 -19.64 -13.55
C TYR A 374 -39.44 -19.77 -12.25
N ASP A 375 -39.19 -18.89 -11.30
CA ASP A 375 -39.99 -18.83 -10.08
C ASP A 375 -41.38 -18.31 -10.48
N VAL A 376 -42.40 -19.10 -10.13
CA VAL A 376 -43.80 -18.77 -10.43
C VAL A 376 -44.33 -17.65 -9.53
N ASP A 377 -43.57 -17.34 -8.47
CA ASP A 377 -43.79 -16.23 -7.54
C ASP A 377 -42.90 -14.99 -7.89
N ASP A 378 -42.22 -15.00 -9.05
CA ASP A 378 -41.62 -13.82 -9.70
C ASP A 378 -42.65 -13.25 -10.71
N ASP A 379 -43.90 -13.18 -10.25
CA ASP A 379 -44.94 -12.36 -10.83
C ASP A 379 -44.43 -10.93 -10.81
N PHE A 380 -44.01 -10.47 -12.00
CA PHE A 380 -44.01 -9.08 -12.40
C PHE A 380 -45.08 -8.34 -11.59
N ASP A 381 -44.63 -7.56 -10.62
CA ASP A 381 -45.43 -6.54 -10.01
C ASP A 381 -45.90 -5.64 -11.16
N ASP A 382 -47.18 -5.74 -11.51
CA ASP A 382 -47.87 -4.91 -12.52
C ASP A 382 -47.83 -3.40 -12.17
N ASP A 383 -47.20 -3.04 -11.04
CA ASP A 383 -46.85 -1.67 -10.69
C ASP A 383 -45.71 -1.20 -11.60
N ASP A 384 -46.11 -0.75 -12.80
CA ASP A 384 -45.25 -0.01 -13.72
C ASP A 384 -44.54 1.12 -12.94
N PRO A 385 -43.21 1.02 -12.69
CA PRO A 385 -42.47 1.99 -11.90
C PRO A 385 -42.35 3.36 -12.60
N ASP A 386 -42.86 3.46 -13.82
CA ASP A 386 -42.89 4.66 -14.62
C ASP A 386 -44.23 5.44 -14.46
N ALA A 387 -45.22 4.89 -13.76
CA ALA A 387 -46.58 5.46 -13.63
C ALA A 387 -46.63 6.80 -12.86
N ASP A 388 -45.66 7.07 -11.99
CA ASP A 388 -45.49 8.32 -11.25
C ASP A 388 -44.46 9.28 -11.87
N LEU A 389 -43.95 8.97 -13.07
CA LEU A 389 -42.98 9.79 -13.82
C LEU A 389 -43.59 10.72 -14.89
N GLU A 390 -44.91 10.90 -14.94
CA GLU A 390 -45.51 11.98 -15.74
C GLU A 390 -45.43 13.34 -14.99
N ILE A 391 -44.37 14.12 -15.27
CA ILE A 391 -44.14 15.49 -14.79
C ILE A 391 -44.22 16.50 -15.94
#